data_AF-A0A852MHH8-F1
#
_entry.id   AF-A0A852MHH8-F1
#
_cell.length_a   1.000
_cell.length_b   1.000
_cell.length_c   1.000
_cell.angle_alpha   90.00
_cell.angle_beta   90.00
_cell.angle_gamma   90.00
#
_symmetry.space_group_name_H-M   'P 1'
#
loop_
_entity.id
_entity.type
_entity.pdbx_description
1 polymer ?
#
loop_
_entity_poly.entity_id
_entity_poly.type
_entity_poly.pdbx_seq_one_letter_code
_entity_poly.pdbx_strand_id
1 'polypeptide(L)'
;AQQGRIREKAYGKQKIYFANQEQLPAASEAELRGLDGEITTRAAAVQALQQSCRQLEAELRDLNNSMTTTEMARELEELRKECTSYTDRLERIKSASNHVSPEEKEKV
;
A
#
# COMPACT_ATOMS: atom_id res chain seq x y z
N ALA A 1 33.40 30.60 -22.61
CA ALA A 1 33.26 30.30 -24.05
C ALA A 1 34.36 29.40 -24.64
N GLN A 2 35.44 29.07 -23.91
CA GLN A 2 36.70 28.46 -24.40
C GLN A 2 36.65 27.06 -25.05
N GLN A 3 35.48 26.42 -25.18
CA GLN A 3 35.36 25.08 -25.80
C GLN A 3 34.26 25.01 -26.87
N GLY A 4 33.73 26.15 -27.32
CA GLY A 4 32.63 26.18 -28.32
C GLY A 4 31.28 25.63 -27.84
N ARG A 5 31.22 25.07 -26.62
CA ARG A 5 30.01 24.51 -25.99
C ARG A 5 28.97 25.56 -25.57
N ILE A 6 29.41 26.79 -25.35
CA ILE A 6 28.56 27.90 -24.93
C ILE A 6 28.70 29.02 -25.95
N ARG A 7 27.57 29.43 -26.54
CA ARG A 7 27.46 30.60 -27.41
C ARG A 7 27.13 31.83 -26.58
N GLU A 8 27.68 32.96 -27.01
CA GLU A 8 27.38 34.28 -26.49
C GLU A 8 26.57 35.05 -27.53
N LYS A 9 25.45 35.64 -27.12
CA LYS A 9 24.72 36.61 -27.95
C LYS A 9 24.63 37.94 -27.20
N ALA A 10 25.21 38.97 -27.80
CA ALA A 10 25.20 40.33 -27.26
C ALA A 10 23.96 41.09 -27.75
N TYR A 11 23.29 41.77 -26.83
CA TYR A 11 22.19 42.69 -27.09
C TYR A 11 22.52 44.04 -26.42
N GLY A 12 23.08 44.95 -27.20
CA GLY A 12 23.58 46.23 -26.68
C GLY A 12 24.65 46.02 -25.60
N LYS A 13 24.34 46.44 -24.36
CA LYS A 13 25.26 46.29 -23.21
C LYS A 13 25.14 44.95 -22.48
N GLN A 14 24.15 44.11 -22.82
CA GLN A 14 23.90 42.83 -22.17
C GLN A 14 24.38 41.65 -23.01
N LYS A 15 24.77 40.55 -22.35
CA LYS A 15 25.19 39.30 -22.99
C LYS A 15 24.39 38.13 -22.44
N ILE A 16 23.95 37.25 -23.33
CA ILE A 16 23.27 36.00 -22.99
C ILE A 16 24.16 34.83 -23.40
N TYR A 17 24.32 33.87 -22.49
CA TYR A 17 25.09 32.66 -22.72
C TYR A 17 24.15 31.45 -22.78
N PHE A 18 24.30 30.61 -23.81
CA PHE A 18 23.46 29.42 -24.00
C PHE A 18 24.28 28.27 -24.59
N ALA A 19 23.80 27.03 -24.38
CA ALA A 19 24.42 25.85 -24.96
C ALA A 19 24.43 25.93 -26.49
N ASN A 20 25.55 25.57 -27.11
CA ASN A 20 25.69 25.58 -28.57
C ASN A 20 24.91 24.40 -29.18
N GLN A 21 23.68 24.67 -29.62
CA GLN A 21 22.79 23.66 -30.19
C GLN A 21 23.31 23.04 -31.50
N GLU A 22 24.23 23.70 -32.22
CA GLU A 22 24.86 23.11 -33.43
C GLU A 22 25.73 21.89 -33.11
N GLN A 23 26.10 21.69 -31.84
CA GLN A 23 26.80 20.49 -31.39
C GLN A 23 25.84 19.31 -31.12
N LEU A 24 24.53 19.56 -31.12
CA LEU A 24 23.54 18.51 -30.98
C LEU A 24 23.30 17.87 -32.35
N PRO A 25 23.20 16.54 -32.44
CA PRO A 25 22.84 15.88 -33.68
C PRO A 25 21.43 16.31 -34.10
N ALA A 26 21.26 16.65 -35.37
CA ALA A 26 19.95 16.86 -35.94
C ALA A 26 19.25 15.50 -36.07
N ALA A 27 18.05 15.38 -35.51
CA ALA A 27 17.21 14.21 -35.69
C ALA A 27 16.33 14.38 -36.93
N SER A 28 16.24 13.35 -37.74
CA SER A 28 15.24 13.23 -38.80
C SER A 28 13.84 13.04 -38.21
N GLU A 29 12.81 13.34 -39.01
CA GLU A 29 11.42 13.12 -38.62
C GLU A 29 11.12 11.65 -38.29
N ALA A 30 11.81 10.71 -38.96
CA ALA A 30 11.71 9.29 -38.68
C ALA A 30 12.30 8.93 -37.30
N GLU A 31 13.46 9.47 -36.96
CA GLU A 31 14.08 9.28 -35.63
C GLU A 31 13.24 9.90 -34.53
N LEU A 32 12.70 11.11 -34.74
CA LEU A 32 11.80 11.75 -33.78
C LEU A 32 10.55 10.91 -33.51
N ARG A 33 9.89 10.40 -34.57
CA ARG A 33 8.76 9.48 -34.42
C ARG A 33 9.13 8.19 -33.70
N GLY A 34 10.33 7.66 -33.95
CA GLY A 34 10.85 6.49 -33.23
C GLY A 34 11.00 6.77 -31.74
N LEU A 35 11.61 7.91 -31.38
CA LEU A 35 11.78 8.34 -30.00
C LEU A 35 10.44 8.58 -29.30
N ASP A 36 9.45 9.18 -29.98
CA ASP A 36 8.10 9.35 -29.44
C ASP A 36 7.42 8.00 -29.16
N GLY A 37 7.64 7.01 -30.05
CA GLY A 37 7.19 5.62 -29.85
C GLY A 37 7.85 4.95 -28.65
N GLU A 38 9.15 5.17 -28.45
CA GLU A 38 9.87 4.67 -27.26
C GLU A 38 9.38 5.35 -25.97
N ILE A 39 9.17 6.67 -26.00
CA ILE A 39 8.66 7.45 -24.87
C ILE A 39 7.29 6.92 -24.45
N THR A 40 6.37 6.75 -25.40
CA THR A 40 5.02 6.24 -25.12
C THR A 40 5.06 4.82 -24.57
N THR A 41 5.88 3.94 -25.15
CA THR A 41 6.07 2.56 -24.67
C THR A 41 6.61 2.53 -23.24
N ARG A 42 7.67 3.29 -22.97
CA ARG A 42 8.28 3.35 -21.62
C ARG A 42 7.35 3.98 -20.60
N ALA A 43 6.59 5.01 -20.98
CA ALA A 43 5.61 5.64 -20.10
C ALA A 43 4.52 4.64 -19.69
N ALA A 44 4.00 3.86 -20.64
CA ALA A 44 3.03 2.81 -20.35
C ALA A 44 3.59 1.73 -19.41
N ALA A 45 4.84 1.29 -19.64
CA ALA A 45 5.51 0.31 -18.78
C ALA A 45 5.70 0.84 -17.35
N VAL A 46 6.11 2.10 -17.19
CA VAL A 46 6.23 2.76 -15.88
C VAL A 46 4.89 2.81 -15.17
N GLN A 47 3.82 3.20 -15.87
CA GLN A 47 2.48 3.26 -15.31
C GLN A 47 2.00 1.88 -14.82
N ALA A 48 2.19 0.85 -15.64
CA ALA A 48 1.81 -0.53 -15.27
C ALA A 48 2.58 -1.03 -14.05
N LEU A 49 3.90 -0.77 -13.99
CA LEU A 49 4.73 -1.16 -12.86
C LEU A 49 4.31 -0.43 -11.58
N GLN A 50 4.05 0.88 -11.66
CA GLN A 50 3.57 1.67 -10.52
C GLN A 50 2.22 1.15 -9.99
N GLN A 51 1.31 0.74 -10.88
CA GLN A 51 0.03 0.14 -10.46
C GLN A 51 0.25 -1.19 -9.74
N SER A 52 1.11 -2.05 -10.27
CA SER A 52 1.45 -3.35 -9.67
C SER A 52 2.08 -3.17 -8.28
N CYS A 53 3.03 -2.23 -8.13
CA CYS A 53 3.63 -1.92 -6.84
C CYS A 53 2.58 -1.51 -5.80
N ARG A 54 1.64 -0.62 -6.16
CA ARG A 54 0.57 -0.19 -5.24
C ARG A 54 -0.34 -1.35 -4.82
N GLN A 55 -0.63 -2.28 -5.73
CA GLN A 55 -1.44 -3.46 -5.41
C GLN A 55 -0.71 -4.38 -4.42
N LEU A 56 0.57 -4.69 -4.69
CA LEU A 56 1.39 -5.50 -3.80
C LEU A 56 1.60 -4.85 -2.43
N GLU A 57 1.77 -3.54 -2.37
CA GLU A 57 1.86 -2.78 -1.11
C GLU A 57 0.56 -2.88 -0.31
N ALA A 58 -0.60 -2.82 -0.97
CA ALA A 58 -1.89 -3.02 -0.31
C ALA A 58 -2.04 -4.44 0.22
N GLU A 59 -1.73 -5.46 -0.58
CA GLU A 59 -1.78 -6.87 -0.15
C GLU A 59 -0.82 -7.14 1.03
N LEU A 60 0.40 -6.62 0.98
CA LEU A 60 1.36 -6.73 2.10
C LEU A 60 0.84 -6.05 3.36
N ARG A 61 0.23 -4.87 3.22
CA ARG A 61 -0.37 -4.17 4.36
C ARG A 61 -1.52 -4.97 4.96
N ASP A 62 -2.40 -5.51 4.13
CA ASP A 62 -3.53 -6.32 4.59
C ASP A 62 -3.04 -7.59 5.30
N LEU A 63 -2.04 -8.26 4.74
CA LEU A 63 -1.43 -9.45 5.35
C LEU A 63 -0.76 -9.12 6.69
N ASN A 64 0.01 -8.03 6.77
CA ASN A 64 0.66 -7.61 8.02
C ASN A 64 -0.32 -7.15 9.10
N ASN A 65 -1.49 -6.63 8.73
CA ASN A 65 -2.53 -6.25 9.69
C ASN A 65 -3.48 -7.41 10.01
N SER A 66 -3.38 -8.53 9.30
CA SER A 66 -4.15 -9.73 9.60
C SER A 66 -3.51 -10.48 10.76
N MET A 67 -4.36 -11.05 11.63
CA MET A 67 -3.91 -11.92 12.70
C MET A 67 -3.19 -13.13 12.10
N THR A 68 -2.00 -13.44 12.60
CA THR A 68 -1.24 -14.59 12.13
C THR A 68 -1.93 -15.90 12.51
N THR A 69 -1.68 -16.97 11.77
CA THR A 69 -2.24 -18.30 12.07
C THR A 69 -1.95 -18.75 13.50
N THR A 70 -0.79 -18.40 14.04
CA THR A 70 -0.39 -18.71 15.41
C THR A 70 -1.19 -17.93 16.45
N GLU A 71 -1.45 -16.65 16.19
CA GLU A 71 -2.30 -15.81 17.05
C GLU A 71 -3.76 -16.29 17.00
N MET A 72 -4.28 -16.60 15.80
CA MET A 72 -5.61 -17.22 15.64
C MET A 72 -5.73 -18.54 16.42
N ALA A 73 -4.70 -19.39 16.37
CA ALA A 73 -4.71 -20.66 17.09
C ALA A 73 -4.74 -20.47 18.62
N ARG A 74 -4.00 -19.46 19.11
CA ARG A 74 -4.01 -19.10 20.53
C ARG A 74 -5.38 -18.56 20.97
N GLU A 75 -5.97 -17.64 20.21
CA GLU A 75 -7.32 -17.13 20.51
C GLU A 75 -8.35 -18.24 20.52
N LEU A 76 -8.30 -19.17 19.55
CA LEU A 76 -9.18 -20.33 19.53
C LEU A 76 -9.03 -21.20 20.78
N GLU A 77 -7.82 -21.40 21.27
CA GLU A 77 -7.58 -22.15 22.50
C GLU A 77 -8.15 -21.43 23.74
N GLU A 78 -7.95 -20.12 23.84
CA GLU A 78 -8.50 -19.30 24.93
C GLU A 78 -10.04 -19.31 24.90
N LEU A 79 -10.65 -19.08 23.73
CA LEU A 79 -12.11 -19.14 23.55
C LEU A 79 -12.69 -20.51 23.93
N ARG A 80 -12.00 -21.60 23.56
CA ARG A 80 -12.44 -22.96 23.93
C ARG A 80 -12.43 -23.13 25.44
N LYS A 81 -11.38 -22.67 26.13
CA LYS A 81 -11.30 -22.73 27.60
C LYS A 81 -12.42 -21.93 28.25
N GLU A 82 -12.71 -20.73 27.73
CA GLU A 82 -13.82 -19.91 28.22
C GLU A 82 -15.17 -20.61 28.03
N CYS A 83 -15.43 -21.15 26.84
CA CYS A 83 -16.65 -21.91 26.56
C CYS A 83 -16.84 -23.09 27.51
N THR A 84 -15.78 -23.86 27.78
CA THR A 84 -15.81 -24.95 28.76
C THR A 84 -16.13 -24.41 30.16
N SER A 85 -15.45 -23.35 30.60
CA SER A 85 -15.69 -22.72 31.90
C SER A 85 -17.14 -22.22 32.07
N TYR A 86 -17.69 -21.57 31.04
CA TYR A 86 -19.08 -21.12 31.05
C TYR A 86 -20.06 -22.29 31.07
N THR A 87 -19.78 -23.35 30.32
CA THR A 87 -20.61 -24.56 30.31
C THR A 87 -20.63 -25.21 31.69
N ASP A 88 -19.47 -25.38 32.32
CA ASP A 88 -19.35 -25.95 33.67
C ASP A 88 -20.07 -25.09 34.70
N ARG A 89 -19.93 -23.76 34.62
CA ARG A 89 -20.63 -22.82 35.51
C ARG A 89 -22.15 -22.92 35.33
N LEU A 90 -22.62 -23.01 34.09
CA LEU A 90 -24.03 -23.11 33.75
C LEU A 90 -24.63 -24.43 34.27
N GLU A 91 -23.91 -25.55 34.13
CA GLU A 91 -24.33 -26.84 34.69
C GLU A 91 -24.33 -26.83 36.22
N ARG A 92 -23.35 -26.21 36.87
CA ARG A 92 -23.37 -26.00 38.34
C ARG A 92 -24.58 -25.18 38.80
N ILE A 93 -24.95 -24.13 38.08
CA ILE A 93 -26.14 -23.31 38.41
C ILE A 93 -27.43 -24.12 38.24
N LYS A 94 -27.55 -24.89 37.16
CA LYS A 94 -28.72 -25.75 36.91
C LYS A 94 -28.86 -26.89 37.92
N SER A 95 -27.74 -27.48 38.35
CA SER A 95 -27.72 -28.57 39.32
C SER A 95 -27.84 -28.10 40.77
N ALA A 96 -27.65 -26.81 41.05
CA ALA A 96 -27.84 -26.25 42.37
C ALA A 96 -29.34 -26.28 42.75
N SER A 97 -29.66 -27.10 43.76
CA SER A 97 -31.01 -27.29 44.31
C SER A 97 -31.62 -26.05 44.98
N ASN A 98 -30.87 -24.93 45.08
CA ASN A 98 -31.33 -23.65 45.65
C ASN A 98 -31.94 -22.72 44.59
N HIS A 99 -32.69 -23.27 43.64
CA HIS A 99 -33.47 -22.46 42.71
C HIS A 99 -34.67 -21.86 43.47
N VAL A 100 -34.56 -20.59 43.87
CA VAL A 100 -35.73 -19.81 44.28
C VAL A 100 -36.52 -19.52 43.00
N SER A 101 -37.70 -20.13 42.88
CA SER A 101 -38.61 -19.83 41.79
C SER A 101 -39.04 -18.35 41.84
N PRO A 102 -39.38 -17.72 40.70
CA PRO A 102 -39.91 -16.36 40.70
C PRO A 102 -41.11 -16.19 41.66
N GLU A 103 -41.92 -17.23 41.83
CA GLU A 103 -43.08 -17.29 42.74
C GLU A 103 -42.70 -17.30 44.23
N GLU A 104 -41.52 -17.81 44.60
CA GLU A 104 -41.01 -17.79 45.98
C GLU A 104 -40.34 -16.47 46.33
N LYS A 105 -39.78 -15.76 45.35
CA LYS A 105 -39.18 -14.43 45.53
C LYS A 105 -40.23 -13.33 45.75
N GLU A 106 -41.45 -13.53 45.25
CA GLU A 106 -42.56 -12.58 45.37
C GLU A 106 -43.33 -12.70 46.71
N LYS A 107 -43.06 -13.76 47.49
CA LYS A 107 -43.67 -14.00 48.81
C LYS A 107 -42.81 -13.54 50.00
N VAL A 108 -41.64 -12.91 49.76
CA VAL A 108 -40.75 -12.33 50.78
C VAL A 108 -40.86 -10.82 50.78
#